data_AF-X1JJN2-F1
#
_entry.id   AF-X1JJN2-F1
#
_cell.length_a   1.000
_cell.length_b   1.000
_cell.length_c   1.000
_cell.angle_alpha   90.00
_cell.angle_beta   90.00
_cell.angle_gamma   90.00
#
_symmetry.space_group_name_H-M   'P 1'
#
loop_
_entity.id
_entity.type
_entity.pdbx_description
1 polymer ?
#
loop_
_entity_poly.entity_id
_entity_poly.type
_entity_poly.pdbx_seq_one_letter_code
_entity_poly.pdbx_strand_id
1 'polypeptide(L)'
;IHLVSIMGKLFGYDRIDVVKATISRYESAPGDSETYSHIALNVNNIPAEIEVGKMMPNTEKGIVFTADKGQLEIDIEKEQVKFNERVEVSFAEDDSYSMILREFLSAIEGKRGPWTTLKEGYKAQRIINNVYEVANEGTN
;
A
#
# COMPACT_ATOMS: atom_id res chain seq x y z
N ILE A 1 -1.62 -0.76 5.59
CA ILE A 1 -0.97 0.58 5.72
C ILE A 1 0.05 0.89 4.63
N HIS A 2 0.96 -0.03 4.26
CA HIS A 2 2.03 0.23 3.28
C HIS A 2 1.52 0.77 1.93
N LEU A 3 0.52 0.14 1.32
CA LEU A 3 -0.04 0.56 0.03
C LEU A 3 -0.68 1.96 0.10
N VAL A 4 -1.39 2.26 1.19
CA VAL A 4 -1.93 3.62 1.45
C VAL A 4 -0.81 4.65 1.55
N SER A 5 0.30 4.31 2.21
CA SER A 5 1.46 5.22 2.30
C SER A 5 2.11 5.45 0.94
N ILE A 6 2.26 4.40 0.11
CA ILE A 6 2.80 4.52 -1.25
C ILE A 6 1.90 5.44 -2.09
N MET A 7 0.59 5.21 -2.11
CA MET A 7 -0.34 6.07 -2.85
C MET A 7 -0.35 7.50 -2.31
N GLY A 8 -0.30 7.68 -0.99
CA GLY A 8 -0.25 8.99 -0.36
C GLY A 8 1.00 9.79 -0.73
N LYS A 9 2.13 9.11 -0.93
CA LYS A 9 3.37 9.70 -1.43
C LYS A 9 3.32 10.04 -2.92
N LEU A 10 2.75 9.16 -3.74
CA LEU A 10 2.69 9.37 -5.19
C LEU A 10 1.64 10.40 -5.62
N PHE A 11 0.47 10.38 -4.97
CA PHE A 11 -0.71 11.13 -5.43
C PHE A 11 -1.20 12.16 -4.41
N GLY A 12 -0.73 12.09 -3.16
CA GLY A 12 -1.12 12.98 -2.07
C GLY A 12 -2.20 12.38 -1.17
N TYR A 13 -1.92 12.30 0.13
CA TYR A 13 -2.83 11.72 1.13
C TYR A 13 -4.21 12.37 1.21
N ASP A 14 -4.31 13.68 0.97
CA ASP A 14 -5.59 14.40 1.05
C ASP A 14 -6.47 14.20 -0.20
N ARG A 15 -6.02 13.35 -1.13
CA ARG A 15 -6.74 13.00 -2.37
C ARG A 15 -7.21 11.55 -2.40
N ILE A 16 -7.06 10.83 -1.29
CA ILE A 16 -7.44 9.41 -1.17
C ILE A 16 -8.74 9.34 -0.39
N ASP A 17 -9.80 8.93 -1.07
CA ASP A 17 -11.10 8.67 -0.49
C ASP A 17 -11.38 7.16 -0.47
N VAL A 18 -11.88 6.66 0.65
CA VAL A 18 -12.33 5.27 0.76
C VAL A 18 -13.74 5.18 0.21
N VAL A 19 -13.94 4.43 -0.87
CA VAL A 19 -15.24 4.28 -1.54
C VAL A 19 -16.00 3.09 -0.99
N LYS A 20 -15.30 1.97 -0.78
CA LYS A 20 -15.87 0.74 -0.24
C LYS A 20 -14.77 -0.05 0.44
N ALA A 21 -15.12 -0.72 1.52
CA ALA A 21 -14.22 -1.65 2.19
C ALA A 21 -14.97 -2.92 2.57
N THR A 22 -14.32 -4.05 2.36
CA THR A 22 -14.73 -5.35 2.89
C THR A 22 -13.58 -5.83 3.76
N ILE A 23 -13.90 -6.25 4.98
CA ILE A 23 -12.95 -6.89 5.88
C ILE A 23 -13.62 -8.19 6.33
N SER A 24 -12.88 -9.29 6.25
CA SER A 24 -13.42 -10.60 6.61
C SER A 24 -12.39 -11.47 7.30
N ARG A 25 -12.91 -12.51 7.94
CA ARG A 25 -12.12 -13.50 8.64
C ARG A 25 -12.52 -14.89 8.16
N TYR A 26 -11.54 -15.70 7.79
CA TYR A 26 -11.74 -17.12 7.52
C TYR A 26 -12.17 -17.84 8.79
N GLU A 27 -13.16 -18.72 8.68
CA GLU A 27 -13.77 -19.42 9.82
C GLU A 27 -12.75 -20.24 10.63
N SER A 28 -11.75 -20.82 9.96
CA SER A 28 -10.69 -21.62 10.57
C SER A 28 -9.49 -20.80 11.09
N ALA A 29 -9.49 -19.48 10.95
CA ALA A 29 -8.32 -18.68 11.29
C ALA A 29 -8.12 -18.58 12.82
N PRO A 30 -6.89 -18.78 13.32
CA PRO A 30 -6.58 -18.63 14.74
C PRO A 30 -6.61 -17.15 15.18
N GLY A 31 -6.97 -16.91 16.45
CA GLY A 31 -7.02 -15.57 17.04
C GLY A 31 -8.36 -14.86 16.84
N ASP A 32 -8.35 -13.53 16.87
CA ASP A 32 -9.53 -12.66 16.66
C ASP A 32 -9.35 -11.69 15.49
N SER A 33 -8.15 -11.61 14.91
CA SER A 33 -7.81 -10.69 13.83
C SER A 33 -8.32 -11.15 12.46
N GLU A 34 -8.65 -10.16 11.63
CA GLU A 34 -9.17 -10.35 10.28
C GLU A 34 -8.10 -10.93 9.35
N THR A 35 -8.52 -11.73 8.38
CA THR A 35 -7.62 -12.48 7.51
C THR A 35 -7.55 -11.93 6.11
N TYR A 36 -8.53 -11.14 5.72
CA TYR A 36 -8.67 -10.62 4.38
C TYR A 36 -9.29 -9.23 4.41
N SER A 37 -8.83 -8.36 3.52
CA SER A 37 -9.50 -7.10 3.21
C SER A 37 -9.38 -6.76 1.74
N HIS A 38 -10.48 -6.24 1.19
CA HIS A 38 -10.54 -5.60 -0.11
C HIS A 38 -11.03 -4.17 0.08
N ILE A 39 -10.30 -3.21 -0.48
CA ILE A 39 -10.56 -1.78 -0.30
C ILE A 39 -10.61 -1.12 -1.69
N ALA A 40 -11.76 -0.57 -2.04
CA ALA A 40 -11.89 0.30 -3.21
C ALA A 40 -11.71 1.76 -2.79
N LEU A 41 -10.87 2.47 -3.52
CA LEU A 41 -10.46 3.83 -3.25
C LEU A 41 -10.69 4.69 -4.50
N ASN A 42 -10.91 5.98 -4.27
CA ASN A 42 -10.78 7.00 -5.29
C ASN A 42 -9.56 7.86 -4.93
N VAL A 43 -8.58 7.90 -5.83
CA VAL A 43 -7.35 8.69 -5.66
C VAL A 43 -7.36 9.80 -6.71
N ASN A 44 -7.86 10.98 -6.38
CA ASN A 44 -7.94 12.11 -7.31
C ASN A 44 -8.65 11.77 -8.66
N ASN A 45 -9.83 11.13 -8.60
CA ASN A 45 -10.59 10.61 -9.74
C ASN A 45 -9.97 9.40 -10.45
N ILE A 46 -8.97 8.76 -9.84
CA ILE A 46 -8.39 7.51 -10.32
C ILE A 46 -8.91 6.38 -9.41
N PRO A 47 -9.67 5.41 -9.94
CA PRO A 47 -10.06 4.25 -9.15
C PRO A 47 -8.81 3.43 -8.79
N ALA A 48 -8.73 3.01 -7.53
CA ALA A 48 -7.66 2.14 -7.06
C ALA A 48 -8.24 1.07 -6.14
N GLU A 49 -7.62 -0.10 -6.15
CA GLU A 49 -8.03 -1.23 -5.32
C GLU A 49 -6.82 -1.72 -4.51
N ILE A 50 -7.06 -2.04 -3.25
CA ILE A 50 -6.11 -2.74 -2.39
C ILE A 50 -6.74 -4.06 -1.99
N GLU A 51 -6.00 -5.14 -2.23
CA GLU A 51 -6.28 -6.46 -1.69
C GLU A 51 -5.14 -6.88 -0.76
N VAL A 52 -5.51 -7.28 0.46
CA VAL A 52 -4.55 -7.78 1.46
C VAL A 52 -5.11 -9.00 2.14
N GLY A 53 -4.30 -10.05 2.23
CA GLY A 53 -4.68 -11.30 2.89
C GLY A 53 -3.53 -11.88 3.68
N LYS A 54 -3.85 -12.61 4.76
CA LYS A 54 -2.91 -13.47 5.49
C LYS A 54 -3.35 -14.92 5.30
N MET A 55 -2.38 -15.84 5.28
CA MET A 55 -2.62 -17.28 5.08
C MET A 55 -3.21 -17.62 3.70
N MET A 56 -2.84 -16.86 2.67
CA MET A 56 -3.24 -17.13 1.29
C MET A 56 -2.47 -18.34 0.73
N PRO A 57 -3.04 -19.12 -0.21
CA PRO A 57 -2.38 -20.28 -0.80
C PRO A 57 -1.07 -19.94 -1.52
N ASN A 58 -1.01 -18.76 -2.13
CA ASN A 58 0.15 -18.23 -2.83
C ASN A 58 0.56 -16.90 -2.19
N THR A 59 1.87 -16.66 -2.10
CA THR A 59 2.40 -15.34 -1.77
C THR A 59 2.43 -14.50 -3.04
N GLU A 60 1.62 -13.45 -3.07
CA GLU A 60 1.60 -12.46 -4.15
C GLU A 60 1.78 -11.09 -3.51
N LYS A 61 2.85 -10.38 -3.90
CA LYS A 61 3.07 -8.99 -3.52
C LYS A 61 3.40 -8.20 -4.78
N GLY A 62 2.50 -7.31 -5.15
CA GLY A 62 2.74 -6.44 -6.30
C GLY A 62 1.87 -5.21 -6.31
N ILE A 63 2.22 -4.31 -7.23
CA ILE A 63 1.50 -3.06 -7.48
C ILE A 63 1.37 -2.92 -8.99
N VAL A 64 0.15 -2.68 -9.46
CA VAL A 64 -0.15 -2.52 -10.88
C VAL A 64 -0.66 -1.11 -11.13
N PHE A 65 -0.01 -0.40 -12.05
CA PHE A 65 -0.47 0.89 -12.56
C PHE A 65 -0.95 0.72 -13.99
N THR A 66 -2.18 1.13 -14.25
CA THR A 66 -2.78 1.08 -15.59
C THR A 66 -3.01 2.50 -16.09
N ALA A 67 -2.54 2.79 -17.30
CA ALA A 67 -2.74 4.07 -17.98
C ALA A 67 -2.95 3.86 -19.49
N ASP A 68 -3.33 4.91 -20.21
CA ASP A 68 -3.60 4.85 -21.66
C ASP A 68 -2.43 4.31 -22.49
N LYS A 69 -1.19 4.46 -21.99
CA LYS A 69 0.03 4.02 -22.66
C LYS A 69 0.41 2.56 -22.37
N GLY A 70 -0.28 1.92 -21.42
CA GLY A 70 0.02 0.55 -21.01
C GLY A 70 -0.04 0.34 -19.50
N GLN A 71 0.49 -0.81 -19.09
CA GLN A 71 0.49 -1.28 -17.72
C GLN A 71 1.92 -1.41 -17.19
N LEU A 72 2.16 -0.86 -16.01
CA LEU A 72 3.39 -1.04 -15.24
C LEU A 72 3.08 -1.93 -14.04
N GLU A 73 3.74 -3.07 -13.93
CA GLU A 73 3.61 -4.01 -12.83
C GLU A 73 4.93 -4.05 -12.04
N ILE A 74 4.84 -3.86 -10.74
CA ILE A 74 5.95 -4.07 -9.81
C ILE A 74 5.67 -5.38 -9.09
N ASP A 75 6.44 -6.42 -9.42
CA ASP A 75 6.40 -7.73 -8.78
C ASP A 75 7.47 -7.73 -7.68
N ILE A 76 7.04 -7.55 -6.43
CA ILE A 76 7.93 -7.42 -5.28
C ILE A 76 8.54 -8.78 -4.93
N GLU A 77 7.79 -9.87 -5.08
CA GLU A 77 8.29 -11.22 -4.80
C GLU A 77 9.34 -11.68 -5.83
N LYS A 78 9.20 -11.28 -7.10
CA LYS A 78 10.18 -11.61 -8.15
C LYS A 78 11.23 -10.52 -8.36
N GLU A 79 11.17 -9.43 -7.61
CA GLU A 79 12.07 -8.28 -7.70
C GLU A 79 12.16 -7.68 -9.11
N GLN A 80 11.00 -7.54 -9.76
CA GLN A 80 10.89 -7.15 -11.16
C GLN A 80 9.93 -5.97 -11.35
N VAL A 81 10.29 -5.12 -12.30
CA VAL A 81 9.38 -4.12 -12.87
C VAL A 81 9.12 -4.52 -14.33
N LYS A 82 7.85 -4.70 -14.66
CA LYS A 82 7.38 -5.07 -16.00
C LYS A 82 6.59 -3.92 -16.61
N PHE A 83 6.82 -3.63 -17.88
CA PHE A 83 5.99 -2.73 -18.68
C PHE A 83 5.36 -3.53 -19.83
N ASN A 84 4.03 -3.59 -19.89
CA ASN A 84 3.28 -4.41 -20.84
C ASN A 84 3.83 -5.85 -20.91
N GLU A 85 3.91 -6.50 -19.74
CA GLU A 85 4.39 -7.88 -19.52
C GLU A 85 5.89 -8.12 -19.79
N ARG A 86 6.62 -7.12 -20.30
CA ARG A 86 8.06 -7.23 -20.55
C ARG A 86 8.83 -6.75 -19.33
N VAL A 87 9.77 -7.56 -18.86
CA VAL A 87 10.68 -7.15 -17.79
C VAL A 87 11.56 -6.02 -18.31
N GLU A 88 11.38 -4.84 -17.74
CA GLU A 88 12.20 -3.66 -18.05
C GLU A 88 13.38 -3.55 -17.09
N VAL A 89 13.16 -3.92 -15.82
CA VAL A 89 14.15 -3.83 -14.76
C VAL A 89 13.99 -5.02 -13.82
N SER A 90 15.14 -5.61 -13.45
CA SER A 90 15.25 -6.44 -12.25
C SER A 90 16.01 -5.64 -11.20
N PHE A 91 15.55 -5.70 -9.96
CA PHE A 91 16.26 -5.17 -8.81
C PHE A 91 16.66 -6.32 -7.89
N ALA A 92 17.64 -6.08 -7.02
CA ALA A 92 18.02 -7.07 -6.01
C ALA A 92 17.32 -6.71 -4.69
N GLU A 93 17.10 -7.72 -3.85
CA GLU A 93 16.77 -7.51 -2.44
C GLU A 93 17.80 -6.57 -1.82
N ASP A 94 17.37 -5.36 -1.49
CA ASP A 94 18.16 -4.43 -0.69
C ASP A 94 17.69 -4.52 0.77
N ASP A 95 18.61 -4.23 1.69
CA ASP A 95 18.26 -4.03 3.09
C ASP A 95 17.52 -2.68 3.23
N SER A 96 16.23 -2.72 2.88
CA SER A 96 15.32 -1.58 2.93
C SER A 96 15.26 -0.94 4.32
N TYR A 97 15.45 -1.72 5.39
CA TYR A 97 15.53 -1.21 6.75
C TYR A 97 16.80 -0.38 6.96
N SER A 98 17.95 -0.88 6.52
CA SER A 98 19.20 -0.11 6.55
C SER A 98 19.10 1.17 5.73
N MET A 99 18.46 1.15 4.56
CA MET A 99 18.24 2.36 3.75
C MET A 99 17.36 3.38 4.46
N ILE A 100 16.23 2.95 5.05
CA ILE A 100 15.35 3.81 5.83
C ILE A 100 16.10 4.43 7.02
N LEU A 101 16.87 3.63 7.76
CA LEU A 101 17.64 4.11 8.91
C LEU A 101 18.71 5.12 8.49
N ARG A 102 19.42 4.86 7.39
CA ARG A 102 20.42 5.79 6.84
C ARG A 102 19.78 7.12 6.42
N GLU A 103 18.62 7.08 5.76
CA GLU A 103 17.89 8.29 5.37
C GLU A 103 17.52 9.12 6.60
N PHE A 104 16.98 8.46 7.63
CA PHE A 104 16.56 9.11 8.86
C PHE A 104 17.73 9.78 9.59
N LEU A 105 18.85 9.06 9.77
CA LEU A 105 20.06 9.61 10.41
C LEU A 105 20.65 10.76 9.58
N SER A 106 20.71 10.60 8.26
CA SER A 106 21.15 11.65 7.34
C SER A 106 20.29 12.91 7.44
N ALA A 107 18.97 12.77 7.65
CA ALA A 107 18.08 13.90 7.81
C ALA A 107 18.37 14.69 9.09
N ILE A 108 18.68 13.98 10.19
CA ILE A 108 19.07 14.58 11.48
C ILE A 108 20.39 15.33 11.33
N GLU A 109 21.42 14.68 10.79
CA GLU A 109 22.75 15.28 10.60
C GLU A 109 22.68 16.50 9.68
N GLY A 110 21.91 16.39 8.60
CA GLY A 110 21.70 17.47 7.63
C GLY A 110 20.70 18.55 8.06
N LYS A 111 20.07 18.42 9.24
CA LYS A 111 19.01 19.34 9.73
C LYS A 111 17.91 19.62 8.69
N ARG A 112 17.54 18.59 7.93
CA ARG A 112 16.50 18.65 6.89
C ARG A 112 15.29 17.82 7.29
N GLY A 113 14.18 18.00 6.59
CA GLY A 113 13.05 17.08 6.70
C GLY A 113 13.45 15.66 6.24
N PRO A 114 13.01 14.61 6.95
CA PRO A 114 13.17 13.24 6.48
C PRO A 114 12.26 12.98 5.26
N TRP A 115 12.57 11.92 4.52
CA TRP A 115 11.78 11.53 3.36
C TRP A 115 10.32 11.26 3.72
N THR A 116 10.08 10.61 4.85
CA THR A 116 8.74 10.36 5.41
C THR A 116 8.60 11.02 6.77
N THR A 117 7.56 11.83 6.93
CA THR A 117 7.29 12.60 8.14
C THR A 117 6.23 11.93 9.01
N LEU A 118 6.27 12.23 10.32
CA LEU A 118 5.23 11.76 11.25
C LEU A 118 3.82 12.24 10.86
N LYS A 119 3.71 13.45 10.32
CA LYS A 119 2.43 14.01 9.83
C LYS A 119 1.82 13.14 8.73
N GLU A 120 2.65 12.65 7.81
CA GLU A 120 2.20 11.72 6.76
C GLU A 120 1.81 10.36 7.33
N GLY A 121 2.53 9.88 8.35
CA GLY A 121 2.13 8.69 9.11
C GLY A 121 0.73 8.81 9.71
N TYR A 122 0.40 9.94 10.34
CA TYR A 122 -0.95 10.18 10.86
C TYR A 122 -2.01 10.26 9.77
N LYS A 123 -1.70 10.85 8.61
CA LYS A 123 -2.64 10.86 7.48
C LYS A 123 -2.92 9.45 6.96
N ALA A 124 -1.89 8.62 6.82
CA ALA A 124 -2.03 7.22 6.44
C ALA A 124 -2.91 6.47 7.45
N GLN A 125 -2.64 6.62 8.75
CA GLN A 125 -3.42 5.99 9.81
C GLN A 125 -4.89 6.41 9.78
N ARG A 126 -5.18 7.71 9.56
CA ARG A 126 -6.55 8.21 9.44
C ARG A 126 -7.31 7.55 8.29
N ILE A 127 -6.66 7.37 7.13
CA ILE A 127 -7.27 6.67 5.99
C ILE A 127 -7.57 5.21 6.36
N ILE A 128 -6.65 4.53 7.06
CA ILE A 128 -6.89 3.15 7.52
C ILE A 128 -8.05 3.08 8.52
N ASN A 129 -8.17 4.02 9.44
CA ASN A 129 -9.32 4.06 10.35
C ASN A 129 -10.64 4.21 9.58
N ASN A 130 -10.67 5.07 8.54
CA ASN A 130 -11.84 5.23 7.67
C ASN A 130 -12.19 3.93 6.91
N VAL A 131 -11.19 3.11 6.54
CA VAL A 131 -11.44 1.77 5.95
C VAL A 131 -12.24 0.89 6.92
N TYR A 132 -11.89 0.87 8.20
CA TYR A 132 -12.64 0.12 9.22
C TYR A 132 -14.05 0.68 9.43
N GLU A 133 -14.21 2.00 9.43
CA GLU A 133 -15.52 2.65 9.56
C GLU A 133 -16.45 2.26 8.40
N VAL A 134 -15.99 2.42 7.15
CA VAL A 134 -16.75 2.06 5.94
C VAL A 134 -17.09 0.56 5.90
N ALA A 135 -16.17 -0.31 6.33
CA ALA A 135 -16.42 -1.75 6.35
C ALA A 135 -17.52 -2.15 7.34
N ASN A 136 -17.59 -1.48 8.50
CA ASN A 136 -18.58 -1.76 9.55
C ASN A 136 -19.97 -1.17 9.24
N GLU A 137 -20.05 -0.08 8.46
CA GLU A 137 -21.33 0.49 8.03
C GLU A 137 -22.06 -0.40 7.01
N GLY A 138 -21.33 -1.17 6.20
CA GLY A 138 -21.90 -2.11 5.23
C GLY A 138 -22.49 -3.40 5.82
N THR A 139 -22.45 -3.57 7.14
CA THR A 139 -22.94 -4.76 7.87
C THR A 139 -24.26 -4.55 8.64
N ASN A 140 -24.93 -3.40 8.49
CA ASN A 140 -26.24 -3.11 9.09
C ASN A 140 -27.41 -3.26 8.11
#